data_AF-A0A495KK62-F1
#
_entry.id   AF-A0A495KK62-F1
#
_cell.length_a   1.000
_cell.length_b   1.000
_cell.length_c   1.000
_cell.angle_alpha   90.00
_cell.angle_beta   90.00
_cell.angle_gamma   90.00
#
_symmetry.space_group_name_H-M   'P 1'
#
loop_
_entity.id
_entity.type
_entity.pdbx_description
1 polymer ?
#
loop_
_entity_poly.entity_id
_entity_poly.type
_entity_poly.pdbx_seq_one_letter_code
_entity_poly.pdbx_strand_id
1 'polypeptide(L)' 'MATLLFTPRTTIDANIFQFRLDNSPFNAEWNIRTGAYEFNEKPDLIDELEEIITNSLAFDIDGRFELEN' A
#
# COMPACT_ATOMS: atom_id res chain seq x y z
N MET A 1 -13.99 0.02 9.73
CA MET A 1 -13.20 -0.15 8.50
C MET A 1 -12.03 0.77 8.67
N ALA A 2 -10.82 0.30 8.40
CA ALA A 2 -9.60 1.08 8.57
C ALA A 2 -8.87 1.13 7.22
N THR A 3 -8.11 2.19 7.02
CA THR A 3 -7.41 2.43 5.76
C THR A 3 -5.91 2.43 6.02
N LEU A 4 -5.22 1.48 5.39
CA LEU A 4 -3.76 1.45 5.36
C LEU A 4 -3.30 2.23 4.12
N LEU A 5 -2.51 3.27 4.34
CA LEU A 5 -1.89 4.07 3.30
C LEU A 5 -0.47 3.57 3.04
N PHE A 6 -0.13 3.34 1.78
CA PHE A 6 1.26 3.20 1.36
C PHE A 6 1.67 4.37 0.46
N THR A 7 2.65 5.16 0.90
CA THR A 7 3.17 6.30 0.13
C THR A 7 4.60 6.00 -0.36
N PRO A 8 4.81 5.69 -1.65
CA PRO A 8 6.14 5.58 -2.24
C PRO A 8 6.87 6.93 -2.22
N ARG A 9 8.20 6.93 -2.07
CA ARG A 9 9.01 8.16 -2.05
C ARG A 9 9.29 8.72 -3.43
N THR A 10 9.33 7.89 -4.47
CA THR A 10 9.61 8.32 -5.84
C THR A 10 8.55 7.84 -6.83
N THR A 11 8.47 8.48 -7.98
CA THR A 11 7.60 8.02 -9.08
C THR A 11 8.04 6.67 -9.63
N ILE A 12 9.33 6.33 -9.55
CA ILE A 12 9.84 5.01 -9.97
C ILE A 12 9.29 3.94 -9.01
N ASP A 13 9.40 4.19 -7.70
CA ASP A 13 8.86 3.31 -6.65
C ASP A 13 7.35 3.12 -6.79
N ALA A 14 6.61 4.19 -7.06
CA ALA A 14 5.16 4.12 -7.30
C ALA A 14 4.82 3.25 -8.53
N ASN A 15 5.55 3.41 -9.64
CA ASN A 15 5.31 2.59 -10.83
C ASN A 15 5.64 1.11 -10.61
N ILE A 16 6.72 0.81 -9.87
CA ILE A 16 7.08 -0.57 -9.52
C ILE A 16 6.01 -1.17 -8.60
N PHE A 17 5.56 -0.41 -7.60
CA PHE A 17 4.50 -0.85 -6.69
C PHE A 17 3.20 -1.11 -7.45
N GLN A 18 2.76 -0.20 -8.33
CA GLN A 18 1.57 -0.38 -9.17
C GLN A 18 1.65 -1.68 -9.97
N PHE A 19 2.78 -1.91 -10.65
CA PHE A 19 2.96 -3.11 -11.46
C PHE A 19 2.84 -4.38 -10.61
N ARG A 20 3.39 -4.39 -9.40
CA ARG A 20 3.28 -5.55 -8.48
C ARG A 20 1.86 -5.70 -7.96
N LEU A 21 1.20 -4.60 -7.59
CA LEU A 21 -0.19 -4.57 -7.13
C LEU A 21 -1.13 -5.15 -8.19
N ASP A 22 -0.98 -4.74 -9.46
CA ASP A 22 -1.77 -5.22 -10.60
C ASP A 22 -1.64 -6.74 -10.83
N ASN A 23 -0.54 -7.34 -10.36
CA ASN A 23 -0.27 -8.78 -10.44
C ASN A 23 -0.46 -9.51 -9.11
N SER A 24 -1.04 -8.84 -8.12
CA SER A 24 -1.28 -9.37 -6.78
C SER A 24 -2.79 -9.63 -6.54
N PRO A 25 -3.16 -10.42 -5.52
CA PRO A 25 -4.55 -10.55 -5.11
C PRO A 25 -5.06 -9.35 -4.31
N PHE A 26 -4.19 -8.38 -3.98
CA PHE A 26 -4.55 -7.20 -3.20
C PHE A 26 -5.17 -6.14 -4.08
N ASN A 27 -6.11 -5.38 -3.51
CA ASN A 27 -6.73 -4.26 -4.18
C ASN A 27 -6.48 -2.98 -3.37
N ALA A 28 -5.99 -1.95 -4.03
CA ALA A 28 -5.80 -0.64 -3.44
C ALA A 28 -6.16 0.45 -4.45
N GLU A 29 -6.66 1.57 -3.95
CA GLU A 29 -6.98 2.73 -4.77
C GLU A 29 -5.85 3.76 -4.68
N TRP A 30 -5.38 4.27 -5.83
CA TRP A 30 -4.42 5.36 -5.84
C TRP A 30 -5.14 6.70 -5.61
N ASN A 31 -4.82 7.37 -4.51
CA ASN A 31 -5.34 8.70 -4.23
C ASN A 31 -4.35 9.78 -4.70
N ILE A 32 -4.72 10.48 -5.77
CA ILE A 32 -3.90 11.54 -6.40
C ILE A 32 -3.64 12.71 -5.45
N ARG A 33 -4.52 12.96 -4.47
CA ARG A 33 -4.40 14.10 -3.54
C ARG A 33 -3.38 13.83 -2.44
N THR A 34 -3.35 12.62 -1.90
CA THR A 34 -2.43 12.20 -0.85
C THR A 34 -1.13 11.63 -1.42
N GLY A 35 -1.16 11.14 -2.66
CA GLY A 35 -0.05 10.44 -3.29
C GLY A 35 0.19 9.07 -2.68
N ALA A 36 -0.88 8.40 -2.23
CA ALA A 36 -0.82 7.13 -1.53
C ALA A 36 -1.75 6.08 -2.14
N TYR A 37 -1.39 4.81 -1.95
CA TYR A 37 -2.26 3.67 -2.17
C TYR A 37 -3.09 3.41 -0.93
N GLU A 38 -4.41 3.36 -1.09
CA GLU A 38 -5.37 3.18 -0.02
C GLU A 38 -5.90 1.75 -0.01
N PHE A 39 -5.55 1.00 1.03
CA PHE A 39 -6.03 -0.35 1.27
C PHE A 39 -7.13 -0.31 2.33
N ASN A 40 -8.36 -0.65 1.94
CA ASN A 40 -9.51 -0.65 2.84
C ASN A 40 -9.78 -2.06 3.36
N GLU A 41 -9.63 -2.28 4.66
CA GLU A 41 -9.82 -3.59 5.28
C GLU A 41 -10.44 -3.48 6.68
N LYS A 42 -10.82 -4.63 7.26
CA LYS A 42 -11.24 -4.71 8.65
C LYS A 42 -10.08 -4.33 9.59
N PRO A 43 -10.32 -3.51 10.63
CA PRO A 43 -9.26 -3.09 11.57
C PRO A 43 -8.44 -4.25 12.13
N ASP A 44 -9.08 -5.38 12.43
CA ASP A 44 -8.42 -6.57 13.00
C ASP A 44 -7.45 -7.27 12.02
N LEU A 45 -7.50 -6.95 10.72
CA LEU A 45 -6.68 -7.56 9.66
C LEU A 45 -5.66 -6.59 9.06
N ILE A 46 -5.66 -5.34 9.51
CA ILE A 46 -4.82 -4.28 8.93
C ILE A 46 -3.33 -4.51 9.21
N ASP A 47 -2.98 -4.92 10.42
CA ASP A 47 -1.58 -5.21 10.78
C ASP A 47 -1.03 -6.38 9.96
N GLU A 48 -1.85 -7.44 9.78
CA GLU A 48 -1.51 -8.58 8.92
C GLU A 48 -1.36 -8.14 7.45
N LEU A 49 -2.25 -7.27 6.97
CA LEU A 49 -2.16 -6.72 5.63
C LEU A 49 -0.86 -5.91 5.44
N GLU A 50 -0.51 -5.03 6.36
CA GLU A 50 0.73 -4.25 6.30
C GLU A 50 1.97 -5.15 6.22
N GLU A 51 2.03 -6.20 7.03
CA GLU A 51 3.14 -7.16 7.01
C GLU A 51 3.22 -7.89 5.65
N ILE A 52 2.08 -8.31 5.10
CA ILE A 52 2.03 -9.00 3.81
C ILE A 52 2.44 -8.08 2.67
N ILE A 53 1.92 -6.85 2.62
CA ILE A 53 2.27 -5.85 1.59
C ILE A 53 3.76 -5.48 1.69
N THR A 54 4.28 -5.31 2.90
CA THR A 54 5.71 -5.04 3.15
C THR A 54 6.58 -6.15 2.59
N ASN A 55 6.27 -7.41 2.87
CA ASN A 55 7.09 -8.54 2.43
C ASN A 55 6.90 -8.91 0.95
N SER A 56 5.71 -8.67 0.38
CA SER A 56 5.36 -9.15 -0.96
C SER A 56 5.51 -8.07 -2.03
N LEU A 57 5.03 -6.85 -1.75
CA LEU A 57 4.97 -5.77 -2.75
C LEU A 57 6.03 -4.71 -2.52
N ALA A 58 6.30 -4.34 -1.26
CA ALA A 58 7.12 -3.17 -0.91
C ALA A 58 8.52 -3.50 -0.35
N PHE A 59 8.98 -4.76 -0.41
CA PHE A 59 10.19 -5.20 0.30
C PHE A 59 11.48 -4.43 -0.06
N ASP A 60 11.57 -3.95 -1.29
CA ASP A 60 12.68 -3.15 -1.86
C ASP A 60 12.24 -1.76 -2.30
N ILE A 61 11.03 -1.34 -1.93
CA ILE A 61 10.44 -0.07 -2.35
C ILE A 61 10.64 0.94 -1.23
N ASP A 62 11.23 2.10 -1.55
CA ASP A 62 11.34 3.19 -0.58
C ASP A 62 9.97 3.86 -0.44
N GLY A 63 9.34 3.68 0.72
CA GLY A 63 8.00 4.17 1.01
C GLY A 63 7.72 4.21 2.51
N ARG A 64 6.52 4.66 2.87
CA ARG A 64 6.04 4.65 4.26
C ARG A 64 4.61 4.14 4.34
N PHE A 65 4.32 3.43 5.41
CA PHE A 65 2.97 3.02 5.78
C PHE A 65 2.41 3.97 6.84
N GLU A 66 1.13 4.33 6.69
CA GLU A 66 0.39 5.16 7.64
C GLU A 66 -1.02 4.59 7.82
N LEU A 67 -1.55 4.61 9.05
CA LEU A 67 -2.89 4.16 9.36
C LEU A 67 -3.84 5.33 9.50
N GLU A 68 -4.88 5.37 8.67
CA GLU A 68 -6.03 6.26 8.83
C GLU A 68 -7.21 5.50 9.46
N ASN A 69 -7.72 6.06 10.56
CA ASN A 69 -8.90 5.56 11.28
C ASN A 69 -10.16 6.33 10.92
#